data_AF-A0A154P2U2-F1
#
_entry.id   AF-A0A154P2U2-F1
#
_cell.length_a   1.000
_cell.length_b   1.000
_cell.length_c   1.000
_cell.angle_alpha   90.00
_cell.angle_beta   90.00
_cell.angle_gamma   90.00
#
_symmetry.space_group_name_H-M   'P 1'
#
loop_
_entity.id
_entity.type
_entity.pdbx_description
1 polymer ?
#
loop_
_entity_poly.entity_id
_entity_poly.type
_entity_poly.pdbx_seq_one_letter_code
_entity_poly.pdbx_strand_id
1 'polypeptide(L)'
;MASIEESWKDATEALNSEVCDTWLTKLQEAYSEEKRTYHNLDSLREKLNCYYEIKDNLKNPQAVLLALFFQNFEYDPKALDGENKSLDHFNAFADEAEIAPDAELREEASELLKVAATHSTDAHKVGGAFGGEDAHYFLDLDMAVLGCSPECYGEYREKIRGEYSFLSEPMYTALRLKVNYRIINHSSIHNFFIYLFMCIFKKIGATKFCANPKYFCHKGIS
;
A
#
# COMPACT_ATOMS: atom_id res chain seq x y z
N MET A 1 -14.73 9.30 -6.99
CA MET A 1 -13.68 9.08 -5.98
C MET A 1 -14.29 8.18 -4.92
N ALA A 2 -13.63 7.10 -4.56
CA ALA A 2 -14.10 6.16 -3.53
C ALA A 2 -14.24 6.88 -2.18
N SER A 3 -15.35 6.63 -1.48
CA SER A 3 -15.54 7.03 -0.08
C SER A 3 -14.89 6.01 0.85
N ILE A 4 -14.23 6.51 1.91
CA ILE A 4 -13.61 5.67 2.93
C ILE A 4 -14.69 4.90 3.68
N GLU A 5 -15.79 5.57 4.00
CA GLU A 5 -16.92 5.04 4.75
C GLU A 5 -17.67 3.97 3.95
N GLU A 6 -17.92 4.21 2.66
CA GLU A 6 -18.54 3.22 1.77
C GLU A 6 -17.63 2.01 1.57
N SER A 7 -16.33 2.23 1.35
CA SER A 7 -15.37 1.12 1.18
C SER A 7 -15.20 0.30 2.45
N TRP A 8 -15.26 0.94 3.62
CA TRP A 8 -15.23 0.24 4.90
C TRP A 8 -16.48 -0.60 5.08
N LYS A 9 -17.65 -0.07 4.76
CA LYS A 9 -18.91 -0.81 4.80
C LYS A 9 -18.88 -2.03 3.86
N ASP A 10 -18.33 -1.89 2.65
CA ASP A 10 -18.12 -3.01 1.73
C ASP A 10 -17.18 -4.07 2.34
N ALA A 11 -16.15 -3.65 3.07
CA ALA A 11 -15.21 -4.54 3.73
C ALA A 11 -15.82 -5.28 4.95
N THR A 12 -16.86 -4.73 5.56
CA THR A 12 -17.42 -5.22 6.83
C THR A 12 -18.91 -5.56 6.78
N GLU A 13 -19.49 -5.77 5.59
CA GLU A 13 -20.95 -5.89 5.39
C GLU A 13 -21.63 -6.93 6.29
N ALA A 14 -20.94 -8.04 6.59
CA ALA A 14 -21.47 -9.16 7.39
C ALA A 14 -21.07 -9.14 8.87
N LEU A 15 -20.41 -8.07 9.34
CA LEU A 15 -19.84 -7.99 10.69
C LEU A 15 -20.70 -7.13 11.64
N ASN A 16 -20.42 -7.20 12.94
CA ASN A 16 -21.10 -6.39 13.94
C ASN A 16 -20.88 -4.88 13.67
N SER A 17 -21.98 -4.15 13.42
CA SER A 17 -21.91 -2.74 13.03
C SER A 17 -21.31 -1.82 14.11
N GLU A 18 -21.57 -2.07 15.39
CA GLU A 18 -21.05 -1.24 16.50
C GLU A 18 -19.52 -1.35 16.60
N VAL A 19 -19.00 -2.57 16.42
CA VAL A 19 -17.55 -2.82 16.34
C VAL A 19 -16.96 -2.13 15.11
N CYS A 20 -17.62 -2.26 13.95
CA CYS A 20 -17.15 -1.66 12.70
C CYS A 20 -17.11 -0.13 12.76
N ASP A 21 -18.10 0.52 13.37
CA ASP A 21 -18.13 1.98 13.55
C ASP A 21 -17.02 2.46 14.48
N THR A 22 -16.76 1.70 15.56
CA THR A 22 -15.65 1.97 16.49
C THR A 22 -14.30 1.89 15.78
N TRP A 23 -14.09 0.86 14.98
CA TRP A 23 -12.83 0.68 14.24
C TRP A 23 -12.66 1.64 13.08
N LEU A 24 -13.74 2.05 12.40
CA LEU A 24 -13.68 3.11 11.40
C LEU A 24 -13.19 4.43 12.03
N THR A 25 -13.69 4.76 13.22
CA THR A 25 -13.25 5.96 13.95
C THR A 25 -11.76 5.87 14.27
N LYS A 26 -11.28 4.74 14.82
CA LYS A 26 -9.85 4.52 15.10
C LYS A 26 -8.98 4.64 13.83
N LEU A 27 -9.44 4.05 12.72
CA LEU A 27 -8.78 4.16 11.42
C LEU A 27 -8.67 5.63 10.97
N GLN A 28 -9.77 6.37 11.02
CA GLN A 28 -9.78 7.78 10.62
C GLN A 28 -8.86 8.63 11.49
N GLU A 29 -8.82 8.40 12.80
CA GLU A 29 -7.91 9.07 13.72
C GLU A 29 -6.45 8.75 13.39
N ALA A 30 -6.10 7.47 13.22
CA ALA A 30 -4.74 7.04 12.92
C ALA A 30 -4.22 7.63 11.59
N TYR A 31 -5.03 7.60 10.53
CA TYR A 31 -4.65 8.17 9.23
C TYR A 31 -4.73 9.71 9.19
N SER A 32 -5.23 10.37 10.23
CA SER A 32 -5.28 11.84 10.35
C SER A 32 -4.15 12.42 11.20
N GLU A 33 -3.23 11.59 11.72
CA GLU A 33 -2.07 12.06 12.47
C GLU A 33 -1.22 13.07 11.68
N GLU A 34 -0.89 14.21 12.29
CA GLU A 34 -0.20 15.33 11.62
C GLU A 34 1.15 14.94 10.98
N LYS A 35 1.84 13.94 11.54
CA LYS A 35 3.13 13.45 11.02
C LYS A 35 3.00 12.67 9.71
N ARG A 36 1.79 12.24 9.32
CA ARG A 36 1.52 11.44 8.13
C ARG A 36 1.22 12.34 6.93
N THR A 37 2.28 12.87 6.32
CA THR A 37 2.14 13.73 5.15
C THR A 37 1.82 12.97 3.86
N TYR A 38 2.11 11.66 3.77
CA TYR A 38 1.70 10.79 2.66
C TYR A 38 0.76 9.66 3.10
N HIS A 39 1.11 8.88 4.14
CA HIS A 39 0.34 7.70 4.57
C HIS A 39 -0.92 8.08 5.38
N ASN A 40 -1.77 8.90 4.77
CA ASN A 40 -2.99 9.48 5.34
C ASN A 40 -4.24 9.08 4.54
N LEU A 41 -5.39 9.65 4.91
CA LEU A 41 -6.68 9.34 4.29
C LEU A 41 -6.70 9.59 2.77
N ASP A 42 -5.90 10.53 2.25
CA ASP A 42 -5.89 10.82 0.82
C ASP A 42 -5.18 9.72 0.03
N SER A 43 -4.02 9.22 0.50
CA SER A 43 -3.37 8.08 -0.17
C SER A 43 -4.17 6.79 -0.03
N LEU A 44 -4.89 6.60 1.08
CA LEU A 44 -5.84 5.48 1.20
C LEU A 44 -6.95 5.60 0.14
N ARG A 45 -7.55 6.78 -0.06
CA ARG A 45 -8.54 7.01 -1.13
C ARG A 45 -7.98 6.74 -2.52
N GLU A 46 -6.75 7.15 -2.80
CA GLU A 46 -6.08 6.86 -4.07
C GLU A 46 -5.94 5.35 -4.31
N LYS A 47 -5.53 4.59 -3.29
CA LYS A 47 -5.48 3.12 -3.34
C LYS A 47 -6.86 2.50 -3.54
N LEU A 48 -7.89 2.99 -2.84
CA LEU A 48 -9.27 2.51 -2.98
C LEU A 48 -9.83 2.77 -4.37
N ASN A 49 -9.53 3.93 -4.98
CA ASN A 49 -9.90 4.20 -6.38
C ASN A 49 -9.30 3.14 -7.33
N CYS A 50 -8.03 2.78 -7.12
CA CYS A 50 -7.38 1.75 -7.92
C CYS A 50 -7.96 0.36 -7.64
N TYR A 51 -8.29 0.06 -6.39
CA TYR A 51 -8.94 -1.21 -5.99
C TYR A 51 -10.27 -1.42 -6.73
N TYR A 52 -11.14 -0.41 -6.79
CA TYR A 52 -12.44 -0.55 -7.46
C TYR A 52 -12.32 -0.77 -8.98
N GLU A 53 -11.20 -0.43 -9.59
CA GLU A 53 -10.92 -0.71 -11.01
C GLU A 53 -10.48 -2.15 -11.25
N ILE A 54 -10.00 -2.85 -10.22
CA ILE A 54 -9.47 -4.22 -10.33
C ILE A 54 -10.24 -5.26 -9.50
N LYS A 55 -11.20 -4.85 -8.67
CA LYS A 55 -11.86 -5.73 -7.70
C LYS A 55 -12.45 -7.00 -8.32
N ASP A 56 -12.92 -6.93 -9.56
CA ASP A 56 -13.54 -8.06 -10.27
C ASP A 56 -12.50 -9.12 -10.70
N ASN A 57 -11.21 -8.80 -10.60
CA ASN A 57 -10.11 -9.74 -10.84
C ASN A 57 -9.60 -10.41 -9.54
N LEU A 58 -10.05 -9.95 -8.38
CA LEU A 58 -9.64 -10.47 -7.08
C LEU A 58 -10.47 -11.71 -6.72
N LYS A 59 -9.84 -12.69 -6.07
CA LYS A 59 -10.53 -13.88 -5.56
C LYS A 59 -11.33 -13.54 -4.31
N ASN A 60 -10.74 -12.76 -3.42
CA ASN A 60 -11.34 -12.27 -2.19
C ASN A 60 -11.18 -10.74 -2.08
N PRO A 61 -12.05 -9.98 -2.75
CA PRO A 61 -12.01 -8.52 -2.70
C PRO A 61 -12.14 -7.97 -1.27
N GLN A 62 -12.89 -8.66 -0.40
CA GLN A 62 -13.10 -8.24 0.99
C GLN A 62 -11.82 -8.34 1.83
N ALA A 63 -11.04 -9.43 1.68
CA ALA A 63 -9.75 -9.57 2.35
C ALA A 63 -8.76 -8.47 1.90
N VAL A 64 -8.74 -8.15 0.60
CA VAL A 64 -7.90 -7.07 0.05
C VAL A 64 -8.31 -5.71 0.60
N LEU A 65 -9.61 -5.41 0.72
CA LEU A 65 -10.08 -4.16 1.35
C LEU A 65 -9.60 -4.06 2.80
N LEU A 66 -9.82 -5.10 3.61
CA LEU A 66 -9.36 -5.11 5.00
C LEU A 66 -7.84 -4.89 5.08
N ALA A 67 -7.06 -5.58 4.25
CA ALA A 67 -5.62 -5.38 4.19
C ALA A 67 -5.26 -3.92 3.80
N LEU A 68 -5.97 -3.29 2.85
CA LEU A 68 -5.72 -1.89 2.46
C LEU A 68 -5.97 -0.91 3.61
N PHE A 69 -7.00 -1.13 4.41
CA PHE A 69 -7.30 -0.32 5.59
C PHE A 69 -6.23 -0.51 6.68
N PHE A 70 -5.81 -1.74 6.95
CA PHE A 70 -4.93 -2.05 8.06
C PHE A 70 -3.43 -1.90 7.75
N GLN A 71 -2.98 -1.98 6.49
CA GLN A 71 -1.54 -2.00 6.14
C GLN A 71 -0.71 -0.88 6.78
N ASN A 72 -1.27 0.33 6.88
CA ASN A 72 -0.65 1.50 7.50
C ASN A 72 -1.45 1.97 8.71
N PHE A 73 -2.21 1.10 9.39
CA PHE A 73 -2.92 1.46 10.60
C PHE A 73 -1.94 2.06 11.61
N GLU A 74 -0.86 1.34 11.89
CA GLU A 74 0.27 1.83 12.66
C GLU A 74 1.42 2.17 11.71
N TYR A 75 1.77 3.45 11.60
CA TYR A 75 2.85 3.92 10.74
C TYR A 75 3.81 4.83 11.50
N ASP A 76 5.06 4.37 11.65
CA ASP A 76 6.15 5.18 12.17
C ASP A 76 7.43 5.00 11.32
N PRO A 77 7.83 6.01 10.52
CA PRO A 77 9.05 5.94 9.72
C PRO A 77 10.33 5.89 10.55
N LYS A 78 10.26 6.13 11.87
CA LYS A 78 11.38 6.05 12.81
C LYS A 78 11.54 4.66 13.44
N ALA A 79 10.51 3.82 13.37
CA ALA A 79 10.56 2.49 13.96
C ALA A 79 11.66 1.66 13.27
N LEU A 80 12.58 1.13 14.06
CA LEU A 80 13.73 0.35 13.56
C LEU A 80 13.42 -1.15 13.42
N ASP A 81 12.29 -1.62 13.95
CA ASP A 81 12.08 -3.03 14.28
C ASP A 81 10.81 -3.62 13.64
N GLY A 82 10.97 -4.89 13.23
CA GLY A 82 10.13 -5.66 12.32
C GLY A 82 8.88 -6.33 12.90
N GLU A 83 8.19 -5.69 13.84
CA GLU A 83 6.86 -6.14 14.28
C GLU A 83 5.79 -5.53 13.37
N ASN A 84 5.00 -6.40 12.72
CA ASN A 84 3.88 -5.99 11.90
C ASN A 84 2.70 -5.58 12.78
N LYS A 85 2.81 -4.43 13.46
CA LYS A 85 1.78 -3.92 14.36
C LYS A 85 0.42 -3.73 13.67
N SER A 86 0.44 -3.46 12.37
CA SER A 86 -0.76 -3.45 11.52
C SER A 86 -1.53 -4.77 11.55
N LEU A 87 -0.82 -5.91 11.58
CA LEU A 87 -1.43 -7.23 11.73
C LEU A 87 -2.02 -7.43 13.14
N ASP A 88 -1.38 -6.92 14.18
CA ASP A 88 -1.90 -7.02 15.55
C ASP A 88 -3.20 -6.23 15.69
N HIS A 89 -3.28 -5.03 15.11
CA HIS A 89 -4.52 -4.25 15.05
C HIS A 89 -5.61 -4.95 14.25
N PHE A 90 -5.26 -5.57 13.12
CA PHE A 90 -6.22 -6.37 12.36
C PHE A 90 -6.74 -7.56 13.17
N ASN A 91 -5.87 -8.28 13.88
CA ASN A 91 -6.28 -9.40 14.72
C ASN A 91 -7.20 -8.95 15.87
N ALA A 92 -6.90 -7.81 16.51
CA ALA A 92 -7.77 -7.25 17.54
C ALA A 92 -9.16 -6.88 16.96
N PHE A 93 -9.20 -6.27 15.78
CA PHE A 93 -10.46 -6.02 15.07
C PHE A 93 -11.20 -7.32 14.75
N ALA A 94 -10.51 -8.33 14.22
CA ALA A 94 -11.11 -9.61 13.85
C ALA A 94 -11.69 -10.34 15.08
N ASP A 95 -11.00 -10.28 16.23
CA ASP A 95 -11.48 -10.85 17.49
C ASP A 95 -12.71 -10.11 18.02
N GLU A 96 -12.69 -8.77 18.04
CA GLU A 96 -13.83 -7.95 18.47
C GLU A 96 -15.04 -8.10 17.53
N ALA A 97 -14.81 -8.25 16.23
CA ALA A 97 -15.84 -8.44 15.21
C ALA A 97 -16.31 -9.91 15.10
N GLU A 98 -15.81 -10.79 15.96
CA GLU A 98 -16.15 -12.22 16.02
C GLU A 98 -15.86 -12.98 14.70
N ILE A 99 -14.84 -12.56 13.97
CA ILE A 99 -14.36 -13.28 12.79
C ILE A 99 -13.61 -14.53 13.26
N ALA A 100 -14.14 -15.70 12.90
CA ALA A 100 -13.56 -16.97 13.32
C ALA A 100 -12.06 -17.08 12.96
N PRO A 101 -11.22 -17.64 13.84
CA PRO A 101 -9.77 -17.77 13.59
C PRO A 101 -9.42 -18.53 12.31
N ASP A 102 -10.27 -19.46 11.88
CA ASP A 102 -10.15 -20.29 10.68
C ASP A 102 -10.97 -19.76 9.48
N ALA A 103 -11.54 -18.55 9.60
CA ALA A 103 -12.23 -17.94 8.48
C ALA A 103 -11.23 -17.53 7.39
N GLU A 104 -11.51 -17.93 6.15
CA GLU A 104 -10.72 -17.60 4.95
C GLU A 104 -10.44 -16.10 4.85
N LEU A 105 -11.45 -15.25 5.15
CA LEU A 105 -11.31 -13.79 5.19
C LEU A 105 -10.18 -13.32 6.13
N ARG A 106 -10.09 -13.90 7.33
CA ARG A 106 -9.10 -13.52 8.35
C ARG A 106 -7.71 -14.02 7.96
N GLU A 107 -7.63 -15.25 7.46
CA GLU A 107 -6.38 -15.86 7.00
C GLU A 107 -5.78 -15.04 5.86
N GLU A 108 -6.55 -14.80 4.80
CA GLU A 108 -6.07 -14.09 3.61
C GLU A 108 -5.71 -12.63 3.91
N ALA A 109 -6.53 -11.90 4.66
CA ALA A 109 -6.20 -10.53 5.06
C ALA A 109 -4.90 -10.48 5.91
N SER A 110 -4.71 -11.47 6.79
CA SER A 110 -3.48 -11.59 7.58
C SER A 110 -2.26 -11.88 6.70
N GLU A 111 -2.39 -12.74 5.70
CA GLU A 111 -1.31 -13.01 4.74
C GLU A 111 -0.95 -11.78 3.92
N LEU A 112 -1.95 -11.04 3.43
CA LEU A 112 -1.73 -9.78 2.70
C LEU A 112 -0.99 -8.75 3.57
N LEU A 113 -1.36 -8.61 4.85
CA LEU A 113 -0.67 -7.71 5.78
C LEU A 113 0.77 -8.15 6.05
N LYS A 114 1.05 -9.45 6.15
CA LYS A 114 2.43 -9.97 6.27
C LYS A 114 3.25 -9.66 5.01
N VAL A 115 2.64 -9.80 3.84
CA VAL A 115 3.25 -9.45 2.55
C VAL A 115 3.54 -7.94 2.49
N ALA A 116 2.61 -7.08 2.96
CA ALA A 116 2.80 -5.64 3.04
C ALA A 116 4.07 -5.26 3.82
N ALA A 117 4.29 -5.85 5.01
CA ALA A 117 5.43 -5.54 5.87
C ALA A 117 6.78 -5.89 5.24
N THR A 118 6.81 -6.87 4.33
CA THR A 118 8.03 -7.25 3.62
C THR A 118 8.19 -6.55 2.27
N HIS A 119 7.14 -5.85 1.81
CA HIS A 119 6.99 -5.27 0.45
C HIS A 119 7.46 -6.22 -0.66
N SER A 120 7.25 -7.54 -0.49
CA SER A 120 7.74 -8.57 -1.41
C SER A 120 6.99 -9.88 -1.23
N THR A 121 6.77 -10.63 -2.32
CA THR A 121 6.39 -12.06 -2.25
C THR A 121 7.50 -12.91 -2.86
N ASP A 122 7.48 -14.22 -2.64
CA ASP A 122 8.44 -15.12 -3.25
C ASP A 122 8.31 -15.18 -4.79
N ALA A 123 7.12 -14.98 -5.33
CA ALA A 123 6.91 -14.87 -6.78
C ALA A 123 7.59 -13.62 -7.37
N HIS A 124 7.67 -12.52 -6.61
CA HIS A 124 8.45 -11.34 -7.00
C HIS A 124 9.96 -11.60 -7.04
N LYS A 125 10.46 -12.68 -6.43
CA LYS A 125 11.87 -13.07 -6.45
C LYS A 125 12.23 -13.97 -7.64
N VAL A 126 11.25 -14.44 -8.41
CA VAL A 126 11.46 -15.35 -9.55
C VAL A 126 11.21 -14.62 -10.87
N GLY A 127 12.25 -14.51 -11.71
CA GLY A 127 12.16 -13.95 -13.06
C GLY A 127 11.19 -14.72 -13.97
N GLY A 128 10.21 -14.06 -14.60
CA GLY A 128 9.30 -14.68 -15.59
C GLY A 128 8.06 -15.37 -15.03
N ALA A 129 7.84 -15.33 -13.71
CA ALA A 129 6.59 -15.80 -13.11
C ALA A 129 5.62 -14.61 -12.98
N PHE A 130 4.42 -14.75 -13.55
CA PHE A 130 3.31 -13.83 -13.33
C PHE A 130 2.46 -14.39 -12.21
N GLY A 131 2.36 -13.67 -11.10
CA GLY A 131 1.37 -13.98 -10.07
C GLY A 131 -0.04 -13.76 -10.61
N GLY A 132 -1.04 -14.46 -10.08
CA GLY A 132 -2.46 -14.21 -10.37
C GLY A 132 -3.29 -14.19 -9.09
N GLU A 133 -2.61 -14.00 -7.96
CA GLU A 133 -3.18 -14.06 -6.62
C GLU A 133 -3.32 -12.66 -6.06
N ASP A 134 -4.27 -12.50 -5.15
CA ASP A 134 -4.64 -11.22 -4.54
C ASP A 134 -3.46 -10.51 -3.88
N ALA A 135 -2.49 -11.26 -3.34
CA ALA A 135 -1.24 -10.71 -2.78
C ALA A 135 -0.45 -9.86 -3.78
N HIS A 136 -0.48 -10.20 -5.06
CA HIS A 136 0.22 -9.44 -6.06
C HIS A 136 -0.55 -8.19 -6.48
N TYR A 137 -1.87 -8.30 -6.65
CA TYR A 137 -2.73 -7.14 -6.88
C TYR A 137 -2.64 -6.14 -5.72
N PHE A 138 -2.62 -6.62 -4.48
CA PHE A 138 -2.48 -5.81 -3.29
C PHE A 138 -1.15 -5.03 -3.28
N LEU A 139 -0.03 -5.68 -3.58
CA LEU A 139 1.26 -4.99 -3.68
C LEU A 139 1.33 -4.02 -4.87
N ASP A 140 0.65 -4.34 -5.98
CA ASP A 140 0.49 -3.43 -7.12
C ASP A 140 -0.24 -2.15 -6.71
N LEU A 141 -1.30 -2.26 -5.91
CA LEU A 141 -2.02 -1.11 -5.36
C LEU A 141 -1.11 -0.27 -4.45
N ASP A 142 -0.26 -0.90 -3.63
CA ASP A 142 0.69 -0.19 -2.76
C ASP A 142 1.72 0.62 -3.58
N MET A 143 2.16 0.08 -4.71
CA MET A 143 3.17 0.70 -5.56
C MET A 143 2.63 1.51 -6.74
N ALA A 144 1.30 1.65 -6.88
CA ALA A 144 0.66 2.32 -8.01
C ALA A 144 1.17 3.76 -8.24
N VAL A 145 1.54 4.44 -7.15
CA VAL A 145 2.12 5.80 -7.18
C VAL A 145 3.41 5.90 -8.00
N LEU A 146 4.15 4.82 -8.19
CA LEU A 146 5.37 4.83 -9.02
C LEU A 146 5.07 5.00 -10.52
N GLY A 147 3.82 4.75 -10.92
CA GLY A 147 3.35 4.89 -12.28
C GLY A 147 2.56 6.14 -12.61
N CYS A 148 2.38 7.05 -11.65
CA CYS A 148 1.65 8.29 -11.87
C CYS A 148 2.44 9.29 -12.75
N SER A 149 1.81 10.42 -13.08
CA SER A 149 2.46 11.49 -13.86
C SER A 149 3.68 12.04 -13.11
N PRO A 150 4.66 12.66 -13.81
CA PRO A 150 5.82 13.26 -13.15
C PRO A 150 5.46 14.32 -12.10
N GLU A 151 4.35 15.03 -12.30
CA GLU A 151 3.83 16.04 -11.36
C GLU A 151 3.32 15.38 -10.07
N CYS A 152 2.41 14.40 -10.20
CA CYS A 152 1.91 13.61 -9.06
C CYS A 152 3.05 12.90 -8.33
N TYR A 153 4.04 12.39 -9.07
CA TYR A 153 5.21 11.74 -8.47
C TYR A 153 6.07 12.74 -7.69
N GLY A 154 6.19 13.98 -8.18
CA GLY A 154 6.84 15.07 -7.46
C GLY A 154 6.17 15.36 -6.12
N GLU A 155 4.84 15.49 -6.10
CA GLU A 155 4.06 15.68 -4.87
C GLU A 155 4.22 14.51 -3.90
N TYR A 156 4.16 13.27 -4.39
CA TYR A 156 4.45 12.08 -3.60
C TYR A 156 5.82 12.17 -2.91
N ARG A 157 6.87 12.58 -3.64
CA ARG A 157 8.22 12.68 -3.06
C ARG A 157 8.30 13.74 -1.97
N GLU A 158 7.69 14.91 -2.16
CA GLU A 158 7.66 15.97 -1.15
C GLU A 158 6.89 15.51 0.10
N LYS A 159 5.73 14.87 -0.09
CA LYS A 159 4.95 14.28 1.02
C LYS A 159 5.77 13.25 1.78
N ILE A 160 6.44 12.31 1.10
CA ILE A 160 7.33 11.34 1.76
C ILE A 160 8.50 12.04 2.45
N ARG A 161 9.10 13.09 1.86
CA ARG A 161 10.18 13.84 2.51
C ARG A 161 9.73 14.42 3.85
N GLY A 162 8.48 14.89 3.94
CA GLY A 162 7.87 15.38 5.18
C GLY A 162 7.86 14.34 6.31
N GLU A 163 7.49 13.10 6.02
CA GLU A 163 7.47 12.00 7.00
C GLU A 163 8.88 11.65 7.51
N TYR A 164 9.88 11.80 6.65
CA TYR A 164 11.29 11.59 6.97
C TYR A 164 12.03 12.89 7.33
N SER A 165 11.33 13.95 7.71
CA SER A 165 11.92 15.27 8.04
C SER A 165 12.96 15.22 9.17
N PHE A 166 12.92 14.19 10.02
CA PHE A 166 13.91 13.93 11.07
C PHE A 166 15.28 13.44 10.55
N LEU A 167 15.37 13.00 9.30
CA LEU A 167 16.62 12.58 8.66
C LEU A 167 17.32 13.76 7.98
N SER A 168 18.65 13.81 8.11
CA SER A 168 19.48 14.70 7.28
C SER A 168 19.38 14.34 5.79
N GLU A 169 19.64 15.31 4.91
CA GLU A 169 19.59 15.10 3.45
C GLU A 169 20.46 13.91 2.96
N PRO A 170 21.70 13.73 3.44
CA PRO A 170 22.50 12.57 3.04
C PRO A 170 21.87 11.24 3.47
N MET A 171 21.31 11.17 4.69
CA MET A 171 20.68 9.96 5.21
C MET A 171 19.39 9.62 4.45
N TYR A 172 18.55 10.62 4.20
CA TYR A 172 17.32 10.46 3.42
C TYR A 172 17.64 9.99 1.99
N THR A 173 18.63 10.60 1.35
CA THR A 173 19.08 10.21 0.00
C THR A 173 19.55 8.75 -0.02
N ALA A 174 20.40 8.35 0.94
CA ALA A 174 20.86 6.97 1.04
C ALA A 174 19.72 5.97 1.26
N LEU A 175 18.75 6.31 2.12
CA LEU A 175 17.55 5.51 2.36
C LEU A 175 16.74 5.34 1.07
N ARG A 176 16.43 6.43 0.36
CA ARG A 176 15.65 6.39 -0.88
C ARG A 176 16.37 5.64 -1.99
N LEU A 177 17.69 5.76 -2.11
CA LEU A 177 18.48 4.95 -3.04
C LEU A 177 18.37 3.45 -2.74
N LYS A 178 18.40 3.05 -1.46
CA LYS A 178 18.22 1.64 -1.06
C LYS A 178 16.82 1.12 -1.41
N VAL A 179 15.78 1.91 -1.13
CA VAL A 179 14.38 1.57 -1.47
C VAL A 179 14.23 1.42 -2.98
N ASN A 180 14.70 2.41 -3.75
CA ASN A 180 14.64 2.37 -5.22
C ASN A 180 15.44 1.19 -5.79
N TYR A 181 16.64 0.93 -5.26
CA TYR A 181 17.44 -0.22 -5.68
C TYR A 181 16.69 -1.53 -5.42
N ARG A 182 16.02 -1.68 -4.27
CA ARG A 182 15.17 -2.85 -4.01
C ARG A 182 14.02 -2.94 -5.02
N ILE A 183 13.30 -1.84 -5.24
CA ILE A 183 12.20 -1.76 -6.22
C ILE A 183 12.68 -1.97 -7.66
N ILE A 184 13.96 -1.79 -7.98
CA ILE A 184 14.51 -2.07 -9.32
C ILE A 184 15.08 -3.49 -9.42
N ASN A 185 15.64 -4.05 -8.35
CA ASN A 185 16.36 -5.34 -8.38
C ASN A 185 15.54 -6.53 -7.90
N HIS A 186 14.59 -6.36 -6.97
CA HIS A 186 13.54 -7.37 -6.67
C HIS A 186 12.42 -7.37 -7.70
N SER A 187 12.67 -6.69 -8.81
CA SER A 187 11.70 -6.24 -9.76
C SER A 187 12.35 -6.48 -11.11
N SER A 188 12.29 -7.72 -11.56
CA SER A 188 12.03 -7.84 -12.98
C SER A 188 10.71 -7.11 -13.18
N ILE A 189 10.76 -5.84 -13.61
CA ILE A 189 9.61 -4.91 -13.67
C ILE A 189 8.41 -5.50 -14.43
N HIS A 190 8.60 -6.61 -15.17
CA HIS A 190 7.54 -7.36 -15.82
C HIS A 190 6.74 -8.31 -14.90
N ASN A 191 7.26 -8.70 -13.73
CA ASN A 191 6.63 -9.71 -12.86
C ASN A 191 5.82 -9.12 -11.71
N PHE A 192 6.16 -7.91 -11.27
CA PHE A 192 5.49 -7.28 -10.14
C PHE A 192 4.12 -6.72 -10.55
N PHE A 193 4.01 -6.24 -11.78
CA PHE A 193 2.83 -5.52 -12.23
C PHE A 193 1.99 -6.35 -13.18
N ILE A 194 1.13 -7.20 -12.62
CA ILE A 194 0.41 -8.25 -13.36
C ILE A 194 -0.68 -7.64 -14.26
N TYR A 195 -1.36 -6.59 -13.80
CA TYR A 195 -2.47 -5.99 -14.56
C TYR A 195 -2.62 -4.49 -14.36
N LEU A 196 -2.25 -3.95 -13.19
CA LEU A 196 -2.37 -2.52 -12.92
C LEU A 196 -1.50 -1.70 -13.87
N PHE A 197 -0.34 -2.24 -14.28
CA PHE A 197 0.51 -1.63 -15.32
C PHE A 197 -0.24 -1.44 -16.63
N MET A 198 -1.03 -2.41 -17.10
CA MET A 198 -1.68 -2.32 -18.40
C MET A 198 -2.93 -1.44 -18.37
N CYS A 199 -3.69 -1.45 -17.27
CA CYS A 199 -4.93 -0.69 -17.15
C CYS A 199 -4.71 0.76 -16.69
N ILE A 200 -3.86 0.99 -15.70
CA ILE A 200 -3.62 2.34 -15.16
C ILE A 200 -2.69 3.14 -16.09
N PHE A 201 -1.52 2.63 -16.53
CA PHE A 201 -0.64 3.40 -17.42
C PHE A 201 -1.29 3.78 -18.77
N LYS A 202 -2.15 2.91 -19.33
CA LYS A 202 -2.93 3.25 -20.53
C LYS A 202 -3.88 4.43 -20.30
N LYS A 203 -4.50 4.53 -19.12
CA LYS A 203 -5.45 5.61 -18.77
C LYS A 203 -4.73 6.93 -18.45
N ILE A 204 -3.58 6.91 -17.77
CA ILE A 204 -2.81 8.13 -17.43
C ILE A 204 -1.84 8.59 -18.55
N GLY A 205 -1.79 7.88 -19.68
CA GLY A 205 -0.92 8.26 -20.83
C GLY A 205 0.58 8.20 -20.52
N ALA A 206 0.95 7.60 -19.39
CA ALA A 206 2.34 7.45 -18.98
C ALA A 206 3.01 6.41 -19.88
N THR A 207 4.04 6.82 -20.62
CA THR A 207 4.82 5.93 -21.48
C THR A 207 6.09 5.41 -20.79
N LYS A 208 6.40 5.89 -19.58
CA LYS A 208 7.62 5.56 -18.81
C LYS A 208 7.35 5.53 -17.30
N PHE A 209 7.94 4.55 -16.63
CA PHE A 209 8.00 4.43 -15.17
C PHE A 209 8.77 5.62 -14.58
N CYS A 210 8.18 6.34 -13.63
CA CYS A 210 8.82 7.52 -13.02
C CYS A 210 9.99 7.13 -12.11
N ALA A 211 10.07 5.87 -11.64
CA ALA A 211 11.23 5.34 -10.93
C ALA A 211 12.43 5.01 -11.84
N ASN A 212 12.59 5.73 -12.95
CA ASN A 212 13.81 5.69 -13.76
C ASN A 212 14.96 6.38 -12.99
N PRO A 213 16.14 5.75 -12.83
CA PRO A 213 17.32 6.34 -12.19
C PRO A 213 17.65 7.78 -12.61
N LYS A 214 17.35 8.14 -13.87
CA LYS A 214 17.61 9.48 -14.42
C LYS A 214 16.74 10.59 -13.82
N TYR A 215 15.54 10.28 -13.31
CA TYR A 215 14.66 11.26 -12.62
C TYR A 215 14.96 11.37 -11.12
N PHE A 216 15.94 10.60 -10.61
CA PHE A 216 16.44 10.68 -9.23
C PHE A 216 17.74 11.49 -9.10
N CYS A 217 18.37 11.89 -10.21
CA CYS A 217 19.69 12.52 -10.20
C CYS A 217 19.69 14.01 -10.61
N HIS A 218 18.54 14.62 -10.88
CA HIS A 218 18.49 16.05 -11.22
C HIS A 218 17.93 16.92 -10.10
N LYS A 219 18.82 17.25 -9.15
CA LYS A 219 19.29 18.63 -8.89
C LYS A 219 20.43 18.60 -7.85
N GLY A 220 21.63 18.99 -8.28
CA GLY A 220 22.62 19.63 -7.39
C GLY A 220 23.74 18.78 -6.80
N ILE A 221 24.62 18.20 -7.62
CA ILE A 221 26.06 18.16 -7.30
C ILE A 221 26.78 18.67 -8.53
N SER A 222 27.09 19.97 -8.51
CA SER A 222 28.16 20.61 -9.26
C SER A 222 28.94 21.46 -8.27
#